data_AF-A0A0B2QYC5-F1
#
_entry.id   AF-A0A0B2QYC5-F1
#
_cell.length_a   1.000
_cell.length_b   1.000
_cell.length_c   1.000
_cell.angle_alpha   90.00
_cell.angle_beta   90.00
_cell.angle_gamma   90.00
#
_symmetry.space_group_name_H-M   'P 1'
#
loop_
_entity.id
_entity.type
_entity.pdbx_description
1 polymer ?
#
loop_
_entity_poly.entity_id
_entity_poly.type
_entity_poly.pdbx_seq_one_letter_code
_entity_poly.pdbx_strand_id
1 'polypeptide(L)'
;TWERFKALLQRCPNHNFDDAAQLHIFYSGLKPQTKMILDASAGGTMMSKSPKEAIVTIDSIAANDYQSHHDRAPTQKKGILELDTQNAILAQNKLLTQQMKALTK
;
A
#
# COMPACT_ATOMS: atom_id res chain seq x y z
N THR A 1 -6.03 -8.43 10.36
CA THR A 1 -5.37 -7.17 10.01
C THR A 1 -4.53 -6.73 11.18
N TRP A 2 -3.56 -5.85 10.96
CA TRP A 2 -2.69 -5.32 12.01
C TRP A 2 -3.50 -4.65 13.13
N GLU A 3 -4.51 -3.87 12.79
CA GLU A 3 -5.38 -3.19 13.76
C GLU A 3 -6.17 -4.16 14.64
N ARG A 4 -6.73 -5.23 14.06
CA ARG A 4 -7.42 -6.27 14.84
C ARG A 4 -6.47 -6.96 15.81
N PHE A 5 -5.21 -7.15 15.43
CA PHE A 5 -4.19 -7.73 16.31
C PHE A 5 -3.86 -6.77 17.47
N LYS A 6 -3.64 -5.47 17.20
CA LYS A 6 -3.45 -4.45 18.24
C LYS A 6 -4.65 -4.36 19.19
N ALA A 7 -5.88 -4.43 18.68
CA ALA A 7 -7.09 -4.41 19.50
C ALA A 7 -7.20 -5.64 20.41
N LEU A 8 -6.73 -6.82 19.97
CA LEU A 8 -6.68 -8.01 20.82
C LEU A 8 -5.66 -7.87 21.94
N LEU A 9 -4.48 -7.32 21.66
CA LEU A 9 -3.46 -7.05 22.68
C LEU A 9 -3.98 -6.07 23.74
N GLN A 10 -4.68 -5.00 23.33
CA GLN A 10 -5.29 -4.04 24.26
C GLN A 10 -6.35 -4.66 25.18
N ARG A 11 -7.09 -5.67 24.70
CA ARG A 11 -8.07 -6.41 25.50
C ARG A 11 -7.42 -7.36 26.52
N CYS A 12 -6.14 -7.68 26.35
CA CYS A 12 -5.38 -8.58 27.20
C CYS A 12 -4.18 -7.86 27.81
N PRO A 13 -4.37 -6.86 28.70
CA PRO A 13 -3.28 -5.99 29.18
C PRO A 13 -2.11 -6.72 29.88
N ASN A 14 -2.34 -7.95 30.36
CA ASN A 14 -1.31 -8.79 31.00
C ASN A 14 -0.71 -9.82 30.04
N HIS A 15 -0.67 -9.53 28.73
CA HIS A 15 -0.19 -10.49 27.73
C HIS A 15 1.32 -10.79 27.84
N ASN A 16 2.11 -9.94 28.50
CA ASN A 16 3.56 -10.12 28.75
C ASN A 16 4.40 -10.46 27.50
N PHE A 17 3.89 -10.11 26.31
CA PHE A 17 4.58 -10.32 25.04
C PHE A 17 5.41 -9.08 24.72
N ASP A 18 6.71 -9.27 24.53
CA ASP A 18 7.58 -8.26 23.96
C ASP A 18 7.31 -8.05 22.45
N ASP A 19 7.87 -6.99 21.89
CA ASP A 19 7.66 -6.59 20.49
C ASP A 19 8.06 -7.70 19.49
N ALA A 20 9.10 -8.49 19.78
CA ALA A 20 9.53 -9.58 18.91
C ALA A 20 8.55 -10.75 18.96
N ALA A 21 8.07 -11.10 20.16
CA ALA A 21 7.02 -12.11 20.32
C ALA A 21 5.72 -11.69 19.61
N GLN A 22 5.30 -10.43 19.74
CA GLN A 22 4.13 -9.89 19.06
C GLN A 22 4.27 -9.96 17.53
N LEU A 23 5.43 -9.55 17.00
CA LEU A 23 5.74 -9.63 15.58
C LEU A 23 5.71 -11.08 15.08
N HIS A 24 6.29 -12.01 15.83
CA HIS A 24 6.30 -13.42 15.48
C HIS A 24 4.89 -14.01 15.42
N ILE A 25 4.08 -13.77 16.45
CA ILE A 25 2.68 -14.24 16.51
C ILE A 25 1.89 -13.68 15.33
N PHE A 26 2.01 -12.37 15.08
CA PHE A 26 1.32 -11.72 13.99
C PHE A 26 1.72 -12.32 12.63
N TYR A 27 3.02 -12.35 12.33
CA TYR A 27 3.53 -12.84 11.06
C TYR A 27 3.18 -14.32 10.84
N SER A 28 3.35 -15.18 11.84
CA SER A 28 3.04 -16.61 11.75
C SER A 28 1.58 -16.85 11.36
N GLY A 29 0.65 -16.04 11.87
CA GLY A 29 -0.77 -16.08 11.53
C GLY A 29 -1.16 -15.50 10.16
N LEU A 30 -0.23 -14.91 9.40
CA LEU A 30 -0.51 -14.35 8.08
C LEU A 30 -0.58 -15.42 6.98
N LYS A 31 -1.42 -15.16 5.98
CA LYS A 31 -1.47 -15.93 4.74
C LYS A 31 -0.15 -15.79 3.96
N PRO A 32 0.28 -16.80 3.18
CA PRO A 32 1.53 -16.74 2.42
C PRO A 32 1.66 -15.51 1.51
N GLN A 33 0.58 -15.12 0.84
CA GLN A 33 0.57 -13.92 -0.01
C GLN A 33 0.85 -12.64 0.78
N THR A 34 0.29 -12.50 1.99
CA THR A 34 0.50 -11.33 2.84
C THR A 34 1.92 -11.31 3.39
N LYS A 35 2.48 -12.48 3.75
CA LYS A 35 3.90 -12.61 4.15
C LYS A 35 4.83 -12.12 3.04
N MET A 36 4.58 -12.55 1.80
CA MET A 36 5.36 -12.14 0.64
C MET A 36 5.34 -10.62 0.42
N ILE A 37 4.18 -9.97 0.58
CA ILE A 37 4.08 -8.50 0.49
C ILE A 37 4.92 -7.84 1.57
N LEU A 38 4.82 -8.34 2.81
CA LEU A 38 5.58 -7.85 3.95
C LEU A 38 7.09 -7.99 3.73
N ASP A 39 7.54 -9.15 3.28
CA ASP A 39 8.95 -9.42 2.99
C ASP A 39 9.47 -8.53 1.84
N ALA A 40 8.68 -8.35 0.78
CA ALA A 40 9.02 -7.44 -0.31
C ALA A 40 9.16 -5.99 0.18
N SER A 41 8.25 -5.52 1.04
CA SER A 41 8.31 -4.18 1.63
C SER A 41 9.49 -4.01 2.60
N ALA A 42 9.95 -5.08 3.24
CA ALA A 42 11.13 -5.08 4.10
C ALA A 42 12.46 -5.18 3.32
N GLY A 43 12.43 -5.44 2.00
CA GLY A 43 13.62 -5.67 1.18
C GLY A 43 14.31 -7.00 1.48
N GLY A 44 13.55 -7.99 1.97
CA GLY A 44 14.04 -9.28 2.46
C GLY A 44 13.08 -9.85 3.50
N THR A 45 13.42 -10.97 4.14
CA THR A 45 12.53 -11.55 5.16
C THR A 45 12.25 -10.55 6.28
N MET A 46 10.97 -10.27 6.58
CA MET A 46 10.61 -9.30 7.61
C MET A 46 11.17 -9.66 9.00
N MET A 47 11.30 -10.96 9.29
CA MET A 47 11.90 -11.46 10.54
C MET A 47 13.40 -11.16 10.70
N SER A 48 14.10 -10.72 9.64
CA SER A 48 15.51 -10.31 9.76
C SER A 48 15.67 -8.86 10.19
N LYS A 49 14.59 -8.06 10.15
CA LYS A 49 14.58 -6.67 10.63
C LYS A 49 14.45 -6.60 12.14
N SER A 50 14.90 -5.49 12.72
CA SER A 50 14.65 -5.21 14.13
C SER A 50 13.13 -5.17 14.38
N PRO A 51 12.62 -5.67 15.52
CA PRO A 51 11.18 -5.70 15.80
C PRO A 51 10.50 -4.34 15.64
N LYS A 52 11.18 -3.27 16.07
CA LYS A 52 10.71 -1.89 15.94
C LYS A 52 10.55 -1.46 14.47
N GLU A 53 11.53 -1.77 13.62
CA GLU A 53 11.48 -1.44 12.19
C GLU A 53 10.37 -2.20 11.49
N ALA A 54 10.24 -3.50 11.79
CA ALA A 54 9.18 -4.34 11.22
C ALA A 54 7.79 -3.84 11.61
N ILE A 55 7.58 -3.45 12.87
CA ILE A 55 6.33 -2.84 13.35
C ILE A 55 6.02 -1.56 12.57
N VAL A 56 7.00 -0.68 12.37
CA VAL A 56 6.81 0.56 11.59
C VAL A 56 6.41 0.26 10.15
N THR A 57 7.06 -0.72 9.49
CA THR A 57 6.70 -1.14 8.14
C THR A 57 5.26 -1.68 8.08
N ILE A 58 4.88 -2.53 9.04
CA ILE A 58 3.52 -3.09 9.11
C ILE A 58 2.48 -1.99 9.30
N ASP A 59 2.75 -1.02 10.18
CA ASP A 59 1.85 0.10 10.44
C ASP A 59 1.67 0.97 9.18
N SER A 60 2.75 1.23 8.47
CA SER A 60 2.74 1.97 7.20
C SER A 60 1.95 1.26 6.10
N ILE A 61 2.07 -0.07 5.99
CA ILE A 61 1.28 -0.89 5.06
C ILE A 61 -0.20 -0.88 5.47
N ALA A 62 -0.50 -1.00 6.76
CA ALA A 62 -1.87 -0.98 7.27
C ALA A 62 -2.56 0.38 7.03
N ALA A 63 -1.83 1.49 7.17
CA ALA A 63 -2.34 2.83 6.87
C ALA A 63 -2.62 3.02 5.37
N ASN A 64 -1.76 2.48 4.50
CA ASN A 64 -1.95 2.57 3.05
C ASN A 64 -3.12 1.70 2.56
N ASP A 65 -3.35 0.53 3.16
CA ASP A 65 -4.51 -0.33 2.86
C ASP A 65 -5.83 0.43 3.07
N TYR A 66 -5.92 1.22 4.15
CA TYR A 66 -7.07 2.08 4.45
C TYR A 66 -7.32 3.14 3.35
N GLN A 67 -6.26 3.72 2.81
CA GLN A 67 -6.34 4.74 1.75
C GLN A 67 -6.76 4.13 0.40
N SER A 68 -6.25 2.93 0.08
CA SER A 68 -6.64 2.20 -1.14
C SER A 68 -8.10 1.76 -1.14
N HIS A 69 -8.67 1.49 0.04
CA HIS A 69 -10.07 1.13 0.19
C HIS A 69 -11.03 2.33 0.20
N HIS A 70 -10.57 3.53 0.58
CA HIS A 70 -11.36 4.76 0.49
C HIS A 70 -11.41 5.36 -0.92
N ASP A 71 -10.36 5.20 -1.73
CA ASP A 71 -10.33 5.69 -3.12
C ASP A 71 -11.03 4.74 -4.11
N ARG A 72 -11.35 3.53 -3.68
CA ARG A 72 -12.13 2.58 -4.49
C ARG A 72 -13.62 2.87 -4.37
N ALA A 73 -14.07 3.84 -5.16
CA ALA A 73 -15.43 3.83 -5.68
C ALA A 73 -15.76 2.41 -6.20
N PRO A 74 -16.99 1.91 -6.00
CA PRO A 74 -17.34 0.54 -6.35
C PRO A 74 -17.22 0.34 -7.87
N THR A 75 -16.21 -0.45 -8.25
CA THR A 75 -16.07 -1.20 -9.51
C THR A 75 -16.73 -0.59 -10.75
N GLN A 76 -15.94 0.05 -11.61
CA GLN A 76 -16.09 -0.15 -13.05
C GLN A 76 -14.73 -0.40 -13.73
N LYS A 77 -14.59 -1.66 -14.17
CA LYS A 77 -13.78 -2.13 -15.31
C LYS A 77 -12.29 -1.75 -15.34
N LYS A 78 -11.53 -2.66 -14.75
CA LYS A 78 -10.17 -3.08 -15.10
C LYS A 78 -9.96 -3.00 -16.64
N GLY A 79 -9.13 -2.05 -17.11
CA GLY A 79 -8.39 -2.19 -18.38
C GLY A 79 -8.43 -1.09 -19.44
N ILE A 80 -9.24 -0.02 -19.35
CA ILE A 80 -9.40 0.93 -20.50
C ILE A 80 -9.12 2.41 -20.19
N LEU A 81 -9.05 2.84 -18.93
CA LEU A 81 -9.09 4.28 -18.60
C LEU A 81 -7.74 5.01 -18.63
N GLU A 82 -6.61 4.34 -18.38
CA GLU A 82 -5.29 4.99 -18.40
C GLU A 82 -4.82 5.36 -19.82
N LEU A 83 -5.10 4.49 -20.81
CA LEU A 83 -4.76 4.75 -22.21
C LEU A 83 -5.59 5.90 -22.80
N ASP A 84 -6.86 6.02 -22.42
CA ASP A 84 -7.73 7.10 -22.89
C ASP A 84 -7.27 8.47 -22.36
N THR A 85 -6.93 8.54 -21.07
CA THR A 85 -6.43 9.78 -20.45
C THR A 85 -5.09 10.21 -21.06
N GLN A 86 -4.17 9.27 -21.30
CA GLN A 86 -2.88 9.57 -21.95
C GLN A 86 -3.05 10.02 -23.40
N ASN A 87 -3.96 9.40 -24.15
CA ASN A 87 -4.27 9.80 -25.53
C ASN A 87 -4.93 11.18 -25.60
N ALA A 88 -5.85 11.49 -24.67
CA ALA A 88 -6.50 12.78 -24.58
C ALA A 88 -5.49 13.91 -24.27
N ILE A 89 -4.57 13.69 -23.32
CA ILE A 89 -3.50 14.63 -22.99
C ILE A 89 -2.56 14.81 -24.19
N LEU A 90 -2.20 13.74 -24.90
CA LEU A 90 -1.35 13.82 -26.09
C LEU A 90 -2.03 14.61 -27.22
N ALA A 91 -3.34 14.41 -27.42
CA ALA A 91 -4.12 15.16 -28.40
C ALA A 91 -4.18 16.66 -28.06
N GLN A 92 -4.40 17.00 -26.79
CA GLN A 92 -4.37 18.40 -26.35
C GLN A 92 -2.99 19.04 -26.52
N ASN A 93 -1.90 18.34 -26.19
CA ASN A 93 -0.54 18.85 -26.40
C ASN A 93 -0.22 19.10 -27.88
N LYS A 94 -0.67 18.22 -28.78
CA LYS A 94 -0.51 18.42 -30.24
C LYS A 94 -1.27 19.65 -30.72
N LEU A 95 -2.49 19.87 -30.24
CA LEU A 95 -3.31 21.03 -30.60
C LEU A 95 -2.67 22.33 -30.09
N LEU A 96 -2.22 22.37 -28.84
CA LEU A 96 -1.50 23.50 -28.26
C LEU A 96 -0.23 23.82 -29.04
N THR A 97 0.53 22.79 -29.43
CA THR A 97 1.74 22.95 -30.25
C THR A 97 1.42 23.54 -31.62
N GLN A 98 0.31 23.14 -32.24
CA GLN A 98 -0.12 23.66 -33.54
C GLN A 98 -0.57 25.13 -33.44
N GLN A 99 -1.29 25.49 -32.36
CA GLN A 99 -1.68 26.88 -32.10
C GLN A 99 -0.47 27.78 -31.85
N MET A 100 0.52 27.32 -31.09
CA MET A 100 1.78 28.05 -30.88
C MET A 100 2.50 28.31 -32.21
N LYS A 101 2.59 27.30 -33.09
CA LYS A 101 3.17 27.46 -34.43
C LYS A 101 2.38 28.42 -35.33
N ALA A 102 1.05 28.48 -35.16
CA ALA A 102 0.19 29.39 -35.92
C ALA A 102 0.29 30.85 -35.43
N LEU A 103 0.62 31.08 -34.15
CA LEU A 103 0.82 32.41 -33.56
C LEU A 103 2.25 32.93 -33.73
N THR A 104 3.21 32.05 -34.08
CA THR A 104 4.63 32.39 -34.28
C THR A 104 4.95 32.51 -35.78
N LYS A 105 3.96 32.79 -36.62
CA LYS A 105 4.08 33.08 -38.05
C LYS A 105 3.42 34.42 -38.34
#